data_AF-A0A4Q3CLU9-F1
#
_entry.id   AF-A0A4Q3CLU9-F1
#
_cell.length_a   1.000
_cell.length_b   1.000
_cell.length_c   1.000
_cell.angle_alpha   90.00
_cell.angle_beta   90.00
_cell.angle_gamma   90.00
#
_symmetry.space_group_name_H-M   'P 1'
#
loop_
_entity.id
_entity.type
_entity.pdbx_description
1 polymer ?
#
loop_
_entity_poly.entity_id
_entity_poly.type
_entity_poly.pdbx_seq_one_letter_code
_entity_poly.pdbx_strand_id
1 'polypeptide(L)' 'LQRRDDIDVLFSDIKMPGTLDGLGLAARVRERWPSIPIILTSGHLYRSDFDMPASMPFLQKPYRAGALIAELARLSA' A
#
# COMPACT_ATOMS: atom_id res chain seq x y z
N LEU A 1 0.78 11.67 -8.11
CA LEU A 1 1.05 10.66 -9.14
C LEU A 1 0.84 11.23 -10.54
N GLN A 2 -0.36 11.64 -10.94
CA GLN A 2 -0.54 12.25 -12.29
C GLN A 2 -0.20 13.74 -12.37
N ARG A 3 -0.29 14.47 -11.25
CA ARG A 3 -0.12 15.94 -11.18
C ARG A 3 1.03 16.38 -10.27
N ARG A 4 1.68 15.41 -9.63
CA ARG A 4 2.58 15.57 -8.49
C ARG A 4 3.60 14.45 -8.60
N ASP A 5 4.84 14.84 -8.86
CA ASP A 5 6.00 13.96 -9.07
C ASP A 5 6.86 13.85 -7.80
N ASP A 6 6.47 14.58 -6.74
CA ASP A 6 7.07 14.61 -5.41
C ASP A 6 6.41 13.63 -4.42
N ILE A 7 5.64 12.67 -4.93
CA ILE A 7 5.03 11.64 -4.09
C ILE A 7 5.94 10.43 -4.15
N ASP A 8 6.49 10.07 -2.99
CA ASP A 8 7.46 8.99 -2.90
C ASP A 8 6.83 7.64 -2.54
N VAL A 9 5.72 7.62 -1.81
CA VAL A 9 5.07 6.38 -1.32
C VAL A 9 3.55 6.49 -1.39
N LEU A 10 2.89 5.39 -1.77
CA LEU A 10 1.45 5.23 -1.63
C LEU A 10 1.12 4.38 -0.39
N PHE A 11 0.31 4.93 0.51
CA PHE A 11 -0.30 4.18 1.61
C PHE A 11 -1.82 4.15 1.44
N SER A 12 -2.43 2.95 1.39
CA SER A 12 -3.86 2.81 1.13
C SER A 12 -4.51 1.67 1.93
N ASP A 13 -5.79 1.87 2.27
CA ASP A 13 -6.64 0.78 2.75
C ASP A 13 -7.01 -0.16 1.60
N ILE A 14 -7.20 -1.45 1.89
CA ILE A 14 -7.73 -2.41 0.92
C ILE A 14 -9.21 -2.15 0.72
N LYS A 15 -9.99 -2.07 1.80
CA LYS A 15 -11.44 -1.90 1.70
C LYS A 15 -11.79 -0.42 1.58
N MET A 16 -12.01 0.04 0.35
CA MET A 16 -12.46 1.40 0.05
C MET A 16 -13.85 1.38 -0.58
N PRO A 17 -14.70 2.39 -0.33
CA PRO A 17 -15.98 2.53 -1.03
C PRO A 17 -15.75 2.86 -2.51
N GLY A 18 -16.65 2.36 -3.37
CA GLY A 18 -16.60 2.58 -4.82
C GLY A 18 -16.21 1.33 -5.61
N THR A 19 -15.83 1.52 -6.87
CA THR A 19 -15.52 0.42 -7.81
C THR A 19 -14.04 0.01 -7.82
N LEU A 20 -13.17 0.78 -7.15
CA LEU A 20 -11.74 0.54 -7.09
C LEU A 20 -11.32 0.39 -5.63
N ASP A 21 -10.92 -0.81 -5.26
CA ASP A 21 -10.38 -1.12 -3.93
C ASP A 21 -8.86 -0.90 -3.90
N GLY A 22 -8.23 -1.11 -2.73
CA GLY A 22 -6.80 -0.87 -2.57
C GLY A 22 -5.92 -1.80 -3.39
N LEU A 23 -6.39 -3.02 -3.65
CA LEU A 23 -5.66 -3.99 -4.49
C LEU A 23 -5.70 -3.56 -5.96
N GLY A 24 -6.87 -3.16 -6.46
CA GLY A 24 -7.01 -2.62 -7.80
C GLY A 24 -6.24 -1.31 -7.97
N LEU A 25 -6.24 -0.44 -6.95
CA LEU A 25 -5.42 0.77 -6.96
C LEU A 25 -3.92 0.42 -7.02
N ALA A 26 -3.47 -0.52 -6.20
CA ALA A 26 -2.08 -0.96 -6.17
C ALA A 26 -1.63 -1.53 -7.53
N ALA A 27 -2.49 -2.33 -8.17
CA ALA A 27 -2.24 -2.86 -9.51
C ALA A 27 -2.06 -1.73 -10.54
N ARG A 28 -2.97 -0.76 -10.57
CA ARG A 28 -2.90 0.39 -11.49
C ARG A 28 -1.68 1.27 -11.24
N VAL A 29 -1.32 1.48 -9.97
CA VAL A 29 -0.16 2.30 -9.62
C VAL A 29 1.13 1.59 -10.00
N ARG A 30 1.24 0.28 -9.80
CA ARG A 30 2.41 -0.49 -10.22
C ARG A 30 2.59 -0.54 -11.74
N GLU A 31 1.49 -0.54 -12.48
CA GLU A 31 1.52 -0.49 -13.96
C GLU A 31 2.04 0.86 -14.46
N ARG A 32 1.60 1.97 -13.85
CA ARG A 32 1.87 3.33 -14.37
C ARG A 32 3.04 4.05 -13.69
N TRP A 33 3.33 3.73 -12.45
CA TRP A 33 4.41 4.28 -11.63
C TRP A 33 5.12 3.16 -10.86
N PRO A 34 5.87 2.27 -11.56
CA PRO A 34 6.47 1.09 -10.96
C PRO A 34 7.53 1.41 -9.87
N SER A 35 8.06 2.63 -9.87
CA SER A 35 9.03 3.10 -8.86
C SER A 35 8.40 3.51 -7.54
N ILE A 36 7.08 3.72 -7.49
CA ILE A 36 6.39 4.15 -6.26
C ILE A 36 6.13 2.93 -5.39
N PRO A 37 6.75 2.84 -4.19
CA PRO A 37 6.44 1.81 -3.23
C PRO A 37 5.00 1.95 -2.73
N ILE A 38 4.37 0.81 -2.47
CA ILE A 38 2.97 0.73 -2.06
C ILE A 38 2.88 -0.04 -0.75
N ILE A 39 2.28 0.58 0.26
CA ILE A 39 1.93 -0.06 1.53
C ILE A 39 0.41 -0.20 1.58
N LEU A 40 -0.06 -1.44 1.73
CA LEU A 40 -1.49 -1.73 1.93
C LEU A 40 -1.81 -1.96 3.40
N THR A 41 -3.04 -1.66 3.79
CA THR A 41 -3.54 -1.94 5.14
C THR A 41 -4.97 -2.46 5.11
N SER A 42 -5.37 -3.24 6.12
CA SER A 42 -6.76 -3.66 6.33
C SER A 42 -7.00 -4.03 7.79
N GLY A 43 -8.21 -3.78 8.30
CA GLY A 43 -8.64 -4.25 9.62
C GLY A 43 -9.54 -5.47 9.60
N HIS A 44 -9.94 -5.92 8.41
CA HIS A 44 -10.86 -7.04 8.23
C HIS A 44 -10.24 -8.21 7.49
N LEU A 45 -9.04 -8.02 6.96
CA LEU A 45 -8.39 -8.94 6.05
C LEU A 45 -6.95 -9.16 6.50
N TYR A 46 -6.47 -10.36 6.27
CA TYR A 46 -5.11 -10.82 6.53
C TYR A 46 -4.34 -10.90 5.21
N ARG A 47 -3.01 -10.92 5.30
CA ARG A 47 -2.14 -11.08 4.12
C ARG A 47 -2.46 -12.33 3.32
N SER A 48 -2.90 -13.40 3.99
CA SER A 48 -3.29 -14.67 3.39
C SER A 48 -4.56 -14.61 2.54
N ASP A 49 -5.36 -13.55 2.67
CA ASP A 49 -6.66 -13.45 2.00
C ASP A 49 -6.52 -13.02 0.53
N PHE A 50 -5.31 -12.66 0.08
CA PHE A 50 -5.04 -12.18 -1.26
C PHE A 50 -3.71 -12.72 -1.79
N ASP A 51 -3.66 -12.92 -3.11
CA ASP A 51 -2.40 -13.18 -3.80
C ASP A 51 -1.64 -11.87 -4.03
N MET A 52 -0.67 -11.60 -3.15
CA MET A 52 0.13 -10.39 -3.17
C MET A 52 1.62 -10.75 -3.08
N PRO A 53 2.50 -10.10 -3.87
CA PRO A 53 3.94 -10.37 -3.81
C PRO A 53 4.47 -10.31 -2.39
N ALA A 54 5.32 -11.27 -2.01
CA ALA A 54 5.96 -11.30 -0.69
C ALA A 54 6.67 -9.97 -0.33
N SER A 55 7.21 -9.31 -1.35
CA SER A 55 7.89 -8.02 -1.25
C SER A 55 6.98 -6.82 -1.04
N MET A 56 5.66 -6.93 -1.23
CA MET A 56 4.73 -5.83 -1.02
C MET A 56 4.41 -5.67 0.48
N PRO A 57 4.68 -4.51 1.08
CA PRO A 57 4.32 -4.21 2.47
C PRO A 57 2.82 -4.30 2.75
N PHE A 58 2.47 -4.91 3.88
CA PHE A 58 1.11 -4.94 4.40
C PHE A 58 1.10 -4.71 5.91
N LEU A 59 0.28 -3.77 6.37
CA LEU A 59 0.08 -3.47 7.79
C LEU A 59 -1.35 -3.81 8.20
N GLN A 60 -1.50 -4.83 9.05
CA GLN A 60 -2.81 -5.18 9.60
C GLN A 60 -3.26 -4.16 10.66
N LYS A 61 -4.51 -3.71 10.59
CA LYS A 61 -5.13 -2.88 11.63
C LYS A 61 -5.64 -3.77 12.78
N PRO A 62 -5.54 -3.31 14.04
CA PRO A 62 -4.88 -2.07 14.45
C PRO A 62 -3.35 -2.20 14.42
N TYR A 63 -2.67 -1.23 13.81
CA TYR A 63 -1.22 -1.08 13.86
C TYR A 63 -0.83 0.15 14.68
N ARG A 64 0.37 0.14 15.25
CA ARG A 64 0.93 1.30 15.96
C ARG A 64 1.62 2.23 14.96
N ALA A 65 1.65 3.53 15.25
CA ALA A 65 2.34 4.52 14.41
C ALA A 65 3.81 4.12 14.13
N GLY A 66 4.50 3.56 15.13
CA GLY A 66 5.88 3.08 14.96
C GLY A 66 6.04 1.98 13.90
N ALA A 67 5.04 1.13 13.69
CA ALA A 67 5.08 0.11 12.63
C ALA A 67 5.00 0.75 11.24
N LEU A 68 4.15 1.76 11.07
CA LEU A 68 4.07 2.52 9.83
C LEU A 68 5.36 3.30 9.54
N ILE A 69 5.92 3.96 10.56
CA ILE A 69 7.18 4.71 10.41
C ILE A 69 8.33 3.78 10.04
N ALA A 70 8.43 2.61 10.68
CA ALA A 70 9.45 1.61 10.34
C ALA A 70 9.29 1.10 8.91
N GLU A 71 8.06 0.94 8.42
CA GLU A 71 7.80 0.54 7.05
C GLU A 71 8.26 1.61 6.06
N LEU A 72 7.86 2.87 6.29
CA LEU A 72 8.25 3.99 5.46
C LEU A 72 9.78 4.15 5.41
N ALA A 73 10.45 4.02 6.56
CA ALA A 73 11.91 4.10 6.65
C ALA A 73 12.61 3.01 5.82
N ARG A 74 12.04 1.81 5.72
CA ARG A 74 12.58 0.72 4.87
C ARG A 74 12.43 0.98 3.38
N LEU A 75 11.47 1.82 2.99
CA LEU A 75 11.21 2.13 1.57
C LEU A 75 11.99 3.36 1.10
N SER A 76 12.48 4.19 2.02
CA SER A 76 13.33 5.36 1.77
C SER A 76 14.84 5.07 1.86
N ALA A 77 15.23 3.82 2.10
CA ALA A 77 16.62 3.37 2.20
C ALA A 77 17.09 2.78 0.87
#